data_AF-F4KJ89-F1
#
_entry.id   AF-F4KJ89-F1
#
_cell.length_a   1.000
_cell.length_b   1.000
_cell.length_c   1.000
_cell.angle_alpha   90.00
_cell.angle_beta   90.00
_cell.angle_gamma   90.00
#
_symmetry.space_group_name_H-M   'P 1'
#
loop_
_entity.id
_entity.type
_entity.pdbx_description
1 polymer ?
#
loop_
_entity_poly.entity_id
_entity_poly.type
_entity_poly.pdbx_seq_one_letter_code
_entity_poly.pdbx_strand_id
1 'polypeptide(L)'
;MEWSSSNVNNQYYLYGHFAEIQELQTNDTREFNMFWNRQVIADPLIPPKFTIYTIFSQSPSTCEGGKCSFQLRRTNRSTLPPLLNAFEVYTVIQFPQIETNENDVVAVQNIKTTYEISRNSWQGDPCVPRQFMWEGLNCSDTDMSTRPRITSL
;
A
#
# COMPACT_ATOMS: atom_id res chain seq x y z
N MET A 1 5.63 14.46 -9.54
CA MET A 1 5.97 13.06 -9.84
C MET A 1 4.93 12.53 -10.80
N GLU A 2 5.36 11.85 -11.86
CA GLU A 2 4.46 11.27 -12.85
C GLU A 2 4.87 9.83 -13.11
N TRP A 3 3.89 8.95 -13.28
CA TRP A 3 4.11 7.56 -13.62
C TRP A 3 2.99 7.04 -14.51
N SER A 4 3.31 6.03 -15.30
CA SER A 4 2.34 5.36 -16.18
C SER A 4 1.88 4.07 -15.53
N SER A 5 0.58 3.85 -15.54
CA SER A 5 -0.04 2.60 -15.12
C SER A 5 0.13 1.54 -16.20
N SER A 6 0.52 0.32 -15.81
CA SER A 6 0.57 -0.83 -16.73
C SER A 6 -0.82 -1.25 -17.23
N ASN A 7 -1.85 -1.01 -16.42
CA ASN A 7 -3.26 -1.23 -16.77
C ASN A 7 -4.08 -0.02 -16.35
N VAL A 8 -4.90 0.52 -17.25
CA VAL A 8 -5.74 1.70 -16.99
C VAL A 8 -6.74 1.52 -15.84
N ASN A 9 -7.08 0.26 -15.52
CA ASN A 9 -7.99 -0.09 -14.43
C ASN A 9 -7.29 -0.23 -13.07
N ASN A 10 -5.96 -0.17 -13.01
CA ASN A 10 -5.25 -0.22 -11.74
C ASN A 10 -5.68 0.96 -10.86
N GLN A 11 -6.03 0.65 -9.62
CA GLN A 11 -6.36 1.63 -8.62
C GLN A 11 -5.16 1.78 -7.68
N TYR A 12 -4.94 3.00 -7.19
CA TYR A 12 -3.80 3.33 -6.36
C TYR A 12 -4.22 3.90 -5.01
N TYR A 13 -3.51 3.52 -3.95
CA TYR A 13 -3.45 4.29 -2.70
C TYR A 13 -2.17 5.13 -2.69
N LEU A 14 -2.27 6.35 -2.19
CA LEU A 14 -1.16 7.28 -2.05
C LEU A 14 -0.96 7.63 -0.58
N TYR A 15 0.29 7.69 -0.14
CA TYR A 15 0.70 8.20 1.16
C TYR A 15 1.82 9.22 0.95
N GLY A 16 1.64 10.43 1.47
CA GLY A 16 2.66 11.48 1.48
C GLY A 16 3.03 11.81 2.91
N HIS A 17 4.33 11.74 3.22
CA HIS A 17 4.87 12.01 4.55
C HIS A 17 5.64 13.32 4.54
N PHE A 18 5.34 14.16 5.53
CA PHE A 18 5.80 15.54 5.61
C PHE A 18 6.25 15.89 7.04
N ALA A 19 7.42 16.48 7.15
CA ALA A 19 7.97 17.08 8.36
C ALA A 19 8.79 18.30 7.94
N GLU A 20 8.70 19.39 8.69
CA GLU A 20 9.64 20.50 8.56
C GLU A 20 10.90 20.15 9.36
N ILE A 21 11.99 19.90 8.64
CA ILE A 21 13.29 19.50 9.20
C ILE A 21 14.30 20.65 9.20
N GLN A 22 13.93 21.79 8.63
CA GLN A 22 14.74 23.00 8.63
C GLN A 22 14.32 23.91 9.79
N GLU A 23 15.30 24.62 10.36
CA GLU A 23 15.01 25.72 11.28
C GLU A 23 14.59 26.94 10.46
N LEU A 24 13.30 27.28 10.48
CA LEU A 24 12.75 28.40 9.71
C LEU A 24 12.97 29.73 10.42
N GLN A 25 13.27 30.78 9.65
CA GLN A 25 13.27 32.15 10.17
C GLN A 25 11.84 32.59 10.52
N THR A 26 11.68 33.59 11.38
CA THR A 26 10.35 34.04 11.86
C THR A 26 9.38 34.42 10.73
N ASN A 27 9.89 34.91 9.60
CA ASN A 27 9.07 35.30 8.44
C ASN A 27 8.95 34.20 7.38
N ASP A 28 9.63 33.06 7.57
CA ASP A 28 9.53 31.96 6.64
C ASP A 28 8.32 31.09 6.93
N THR A 29 7.65 30.67 5.87
CA THR A 29 6.54 29.73 5.96
C THR A 29 6.61 28.79 4.78
N ARG A 30 6.43 27.49 5.07
CA ARG A 30 6.29 26.45 4.04
C ARG A 30 4.84 25.97 4.01
N GLU A 31 4.10 26.44 3.02
CA GLU A 31 2.71 26.05 2.77
C GLU A 31 2.54 25.64 1.31
N PHE A 32 1.90 24.50 1.06
CA PHE A 32 1.68 24.01 -0.29
C PHE A 32 0.38 23.21 -0.43
N ASN A 33 -0.17 23.26 -1.64
CA ASN A 33 -1.31 22.45 -2.07
C ASN A 33 -0.83 21.12 -2.64
N MET A 34 -1.65 20.09 -2.45
CA MET A 34 -1.40 18.74 -2.95
C MET A 34 -2.42 18.39 -4.03
N PHE A 35 -1.92 17.92 -5.17
CA PHE A 35 -2.75 17.54 -6.30
C PHE A 35 -2.48 16.10 -6.71
N TRP A 36 -3.54 15.35 -6.95
CA TRP A 36 -3.52 14.05 -7.61
C TRP A 36 -4.37 14.12 -8.86
N ASN A 37 -3.78 13.84 -10.02
CA ASN A 37 -4.46 13.90 -11.32
C ASN A 37 -5.22 15.22 -11.51
N ARG A 38 -4.56 16.34 -11.15
CA ARG A 38 -5.09 17.72 -11.19
C ARG A 38 -6.19 18.04 -10.18
N GLN A 39 -6.67 17.08 -9.41
CA GLN A 39 -7.62 17.30 -8.32
C GLN A 39 -6.88 17.60 -7.01
N VAL A 40 -7.38 18.56 -6.24
CA VAL A 40 -6.88 18.84 -4.88
C VAL A 40 -7.28 17.68 -3.97
N ILE A 41 -6.31 17.12 -3.23
CA ILE A 41 -6.57 15.97 -2.34
C ILE A 41 -6.69 16.32 -0.86
N ALA A 42 -6.24 17.52 -0.48
CA ALA A 42 -6.26 17.99 0.89
C ALA A 42 -6.19 19.52 0.91
N ASP A 43 -6.56 20.11 2.05
CA ASP A 43 -6.29 21.51 2.34
C ASP A 43 -4.79 21.82 2.26
N PRO A 44 -4.40 23.11 2.09
CA PRO A 44 -2.99 23.50 2.11
C PRO A 44 -2.28 22.99 3.35
N LEU A 45 -1.13 22.33 3.15
CA LEU A 45 -0.35 21.75 4.23
C LEU A 45 0.78 22.70 4.66
N ILE A 46 0.89 22.91 5.97
CA ILE A 46 2.10 23.40 6.63
C ILE A 46 2.72 22.23 7.39
N PRO A 47 3.88 21.69 6.97
CA PRO A 47 4.50 20.57 7.66
C PRO A 47 4.87 20.93 9.10
N PRO A 48 4.57 20.08 10.09
CA PRO A 48 4.94 20.35 11.48
C PRO A 48 6.45 20.17 11.67
N LYS A 49 7.02 20.98 12.57
CA LYS A 49 8.45 20.96 12.87
C LYS A 49 8.86 19.68 13.58
N PHE A 50 9.85 18.97 13.04
CA PHE A 50 10.42 17.72 13.57
C PHE A 50 9.39 16.65 13.96
N THR A 51 8.22 16.69 13.33
CA THR A 51 7.12 15.73 13.55
C THR A 51 6.60 15.31 12.19
N ILE A 52 6.30 14.03 12.02
CA ILE A 52 5.75 13.52 10.77
C ILE A 52 4.24 13.75 10.75
N TYR A 53 3.77 14.33 9.64
CA TYR A 53 2.38 14.37 9.26
C TYR A 53 2.19 13.59 7.97
N THR A 54 1.22 12.68 7.95
CA THR A 54 0.95 11.80 6.80
C THR A 54 -0.41 12.15 6.22
N ILE A 55 -0.45 12.46 4.93
CA ILE A 55 -1.69 12.57 4.16
C ILE A 55 -1.80 11.32 3.30
N PHE A 56 -2.96 10.68 3.35
CA PHE A 56 -3.21 9.44 2.62
C PHE A 56 -4.58 9.46 1.93
N SER A 57 -4.70 8.71 0.84
CA SER A 57 -5.98 8.50 0.16
C SER A 57 -6.86 7.56 0.98
N GLN A 58 -8.09 7.98 1.31
CA GLN A 58 -9.05 7.13 2.04
C GLN A 58 -9.66 6.01 1.19
N SER A 59 -9.70 6.20 -0.12
CA SER A 59 -10.19 5.23 -1.11
C SER A 59 -9.22 5.17 -2.28
N PRO A 60 -9.09 4.01 -2.95
CA PRO A 60 -8.18 3.89 -4.08
C PRO A 60 -8.81 4.56 -5.30
N SER A 61 -7.98 5.16 -6.16
CA SER A 61 -8.47 5.81 -7.39
C SER A 61 -7.64 5.43 -8.61
N THR A 62 -8.28 5.45 -9.77
CA THR A 62 -7.64 5.19 -11.06
C THR A 62 -7.03 6.48 -11.61
N CYS A 63 -6.07 6.33 -12.51
CA CYS A 63 -5.49 7.46 -13.22
C CYS A 63 -6.08 7.55 -14.63
N GLU A 64 -6.61 8.72 -14.96
CA GLU A 64 -7.19 8.97 -16.28
C GLU A 64 -6.15 8.72 -17.38
N GLY A 65 -6.54 7.92 -18.38
CA GLY A 65 -5.65 7.52 -19.48
C GLY A 65 -4.42 6.73 -19.04
N GLY A 66 -4.42 6.16 -17.82
CA GLY A 66 -3.29 5.44 -17.25
C GLY A 66 -2.10 6.34 -16.91
N LYS A 67 -2.25 7.67 -16.90
CA LYS A 67 -1.17 8.60 -16.53
C LYS A 67 -1.45 9.20 -15.16
N CYS A 68 -0.68 8.78 -14.18
CA CYS A 68 -0.80 9.29 -12.83
C CYS A 68 0.13 10.49 -12.62
N SER A 69 -0.38 11.53 -11.96
CA SER A 69 0.42 12.71 -11.61
C SER A 69 0.14 13.13 -10.17
N PHE A 70 1.21 13.26 -9.40
CA PHE A 70 1.19 13.81 -8.05
C PHE A 70 2.04 15.08 -8.01
N GLN A 71 1.45 16.19 -7.59
CA GLN A 71 2.09 17.51 -7.62
C GLN A 71 1.94 18.22 -6.28
N LEU A 72 3.04 18.82 -5.82
CA LEU A 72 3.05 19.76 -4.71
C LEU A 72 3.27 21.16 -5.28
N ARG A 73 2.41 22.11 -4.92
CA ARG A 73 2.50 23.48 -5.44
C ARG A 73 2.47 24.48 -4.29
N ARG A 74 3.53 25.29 -4.22
CA ARG A 74 3.65 26.40 -3.26
C ARG A 74 2.42 27.30 -3.33
N THR A 75 1.89 27.71 -2.17
CA THR A 75 0.81 28.72 -2.11
C THR A 75 1.39 30.13 -2.17
N ASN A 76 0.52 31.14 -2.34
CA ASN A 76 0.95 32.54 -2.29
C ASN A 76 1.39 33.02 -0.89
N ARG A 77 1.02 32.29 0.17
CA ARG A 77 1.39 32.61 1.57
C ARG A 77 2.75 32.02 1.97
N SER A 78 3.26 31.07 1.21
CA SER A 78 4.52 30.38 1.50
C SER A 78 5.71 31.15 0.94
N THR A 79 6.75 31.38 1.74
CA THR A 79 8.03 31.91 1.26
C THR A 79 8.94 30.82 0.70
N LEU A 80 8.71 29.57 1.12
CA LEU A 80 9.55 28.42 0.77
C LEU A 80 8.86 27.49 -0.24
N PRO A 81 9.62 26.72 -1.05
CA PRO A 81 9.05 25.70 -1.93
C PRO A 81 8.46 24.52 -1.12
N PRO A 82 7.63 23.64 -1.73
CA PRO A 82 7.17 22.44 -1.05
C PRO A 82 8.32 21.55 -0.60
N LEU A 83 8.11 20.80 0.48
CA LEU A 83 9.06 19.81 1.00
C LEU A 83 8.35 18.47 1.11
N LEU A 84 8.89 17.45 0.45
CA LEU A 84 8.40 16.07 0.51
C LEU A 84 9.45 15.22 1.25
N ASN A 85 9.05 14.50 2.29
CA ASN A 85 10.00 13.64 3.03
C ASN A 85 9.95 12.21 2.49
N ALA A 86 8.76 11.64 2.32
CA ALA A 86 8.55 10.36 1.67
C ALA A 86 7.21 10.33 0.92
N PHE A 87 7.12 9.45 -0.07
CA PHE A 87 5.92 9.23 -0.86
C PHE A 87 5.79 7.75 -1.21
N GLU A 88 4.64 7.17 -0.92
CA GLU A 88 4.35 5.77 -1.14
C GLU A 88 3.14 5.64 -2.07
N VAL A 89 3.24 4.72 -3.03
CA VAL A 89 2.20 4.42 -4.00
C VAL A 89 1.98 2.92 -3.99
N TYR A 90 0.76 2.50 -3.68
CA TYR A 90 0.38 1.11 -3.64
C TYR A 90 -0.67 0.84 -4.72
N THR A 91 -0.43 -0.16 -5.56
CA THR A 91 -1.44 -0.65 -6.51
C THR A 91 -2.36 -1.64 -5.81
N VAL A 92 -3.67 -1.49 -5.98
CA VAL A 92 -4.64 -2.47 -5.49
C VAL A 92 -4.51 -3.76 -6.30
N ILE A 93 -4.20 -4.84 -5.61
CA ILE A 93 -4.20 -6.19 -6.17
C ILE A 93 -5.51 -6.86 -5.77
N GLN A 94 -6.34 -7.16 -6.76
CA GLN A 94 -7.50 -8.02 -6.54
C GLN A 94 -7.05 -9.46 -6.72
N PHE A 95 -7.04 -10.21 -5.62
CA PHE A 95 -6.80 -11.64 -5.71
C PHE A 95 -8.04 -12.32 -6.29
N PRO A 96 -7.88 -13.24 -7.25
CA PRO A 96 -9.01 -14.00 -7.76
C PRO A 96 -9.62 -14.87 -6.66
N GLN A 97 -8.79 -15.44 -5.78
CA GLN A 97 -9.22 -16.45 -4.82
C GLN A 97 -9.16 -15.89 -3.40
N ILE A 98 -10.04 -16.39 -2.54
CA ILE A 98 -9.97 -16.07 -1.11
C ILE A 98 -8.82 -16.87 -0.50
N GLU A 99 -8.14 -16.23 0.45
CA GLU A 99 -7.11 -16.83 1.31
C GLU A 99 -7.62 -18.10 2.02
N THR A 100 -6.66 -18.96 2.35
CA THR A 100 -6.88 -20.20 3.11
C THR A 100 -7.65 -19.92 4.41
N ASN A 101 -8.44 -20.89 4.86
CA ASN A 101 -9.14 -20.77 6.12
C ASN A 101 -8.17 -20.49 7.27
N GLU A 102 -8.38 -19.38 7.98
CA GLU A 102 -7.46 -18.89 9.01
C GLU A 102 -7.15 -19.92 10.10
N ASN A 103 -8.12 -20.74 10.50
CA ASN A 103 -7.90 -21.79 11.49
C ASN A 103 -6.94 -22.88 10.97
N ASP A 104 -7.01 -23.23 9.69
CA ASP A 104 -6.09 -24.20 9.07
C ASP A 104 -4.69 -23.59 8.93
N VAL A 105 -4.59 -22.29 8.60
CA VAL A 105 -3.31 -21.55 8.56
C VAL A 105 -2.64 -21.55 9.94
N VAL A 106 -3.38 -21.21 10.99
CA VAL A 106 -2.87 -21.23 12.36
C VAL A 106 -2.45 -22.64 12.78
N ALA A 107 -3.26 -23.66 12.46
CA ALA A 107 -2.94 -25.05 12.79
C ALA A 107 -1.65 -25.52 12.11
N VAL A 108 -1.47 -25.29 10.81
CA VAL A 108 -0.26 -25.70 10.08
C VAL A 108 0.96 -24.88 10.51
N GLN A 109 0.79 -23.60 10.84
CA GLN A 109 1.86 -22.74 11.37
C GLN A 109 2.33 -23.22 12.75
N ASN A 110 1.41 -23.72 13.59
CA ASN A 110 1.75 -24.32 14.88
C ASN A 110 2.54 -25.63 14.69
N ILE A 111 2.15 -26.48 13.73
CA ILE A 111 2.91 -27.69 13.37
C ILE A 111 4.31 -27.29 12.88
N LYS A 112 4.40 -26.32 11.96
CA LYS A 112 5.67 -25.80 11.45
C LYS A 112 6.61 -25.38 12.57
N THR A 113 6.07 -24.64 13.55
CA THR A 113 6.83 -24.11 14.69
C THR A 113 7.22 -25.21 15.67
N THR A 114 6.30 -26.13 16.00
CA THR A 114 6.51 -27.22 16.98
C THR A 114 7.57 -28.21 16.51
N TYR A 115 7.60 -28.51 15.22
CA TYR A 115 8.54 -29.47 14.63
C TYR A 115 9.72 -28.79 13.93
N GLU A 116 9.93 -27.48 14.15
CA GLU A 116 11.02 -26.68 13.58
C GLU A 116 11.19 -26.87 12.06
N ILE A 117 10.06 -26.96 11.33
CA ILE A 117 10.03 -27.27 9.90
C ILE A 117 10.56 -26.07 9.11
N SER A 118 11.74 -26.23 8.51
CA SER A 118 12.38 -25.23 7.64
C SER A 118 12.21 -25.55 6.15
N ARG A 119 10.97 -25.60 5.66
CA ARG A 119 10.67 -25.76 4.22
C ARG A 119 10.52 -24.41 3.53
N ASN A 120 11.25 -24.22 2.43
CA ASN A 120 11.17 -22.99 1.63
C ASN A 120 9.78 -22.79 1.01
N SER A 121 9.10 -23.88 0.66
CA SER A 121 7.74 -23.82 0.11
C SER A 121 6.70 -23.37 1.12
N TRP A 122 7.01 -23.37 2.43
CA TRP A 122 6.06 -23.02 3.49
C TRP A 122 6.13 -21.52 3.84
N GLN A 123 5.90 -20.66 2.85
CA GLN A 123 5.87 -19.21 3.00
C GLN A 123 4.60 -18.65 2.34
N GLY A 124 4.04 -17.59 2.93
CA GLY A 124 2.79 -17.00 2.44
C GLY A 124 1.57 -17.85 2.78
N ASP A 125 0.59 -17.87 1.86
CA ASP A 125 -0.64 -18.64 2.02
C ASP A 125 -0.41 -20.14 1.68
N PRO A 126 -0.92 -21.09 2.50
CA PRO A 126 -0.72 -22.52 2.27
C PRO A 126 -1.29 -23.08 0.97
N CYS A 127 -2.42 -22.56 0.49
CA CYS A 127 -3.19 -23.14 -0.61
C CYS A 127 -3.19 -22.29 -1.88
N VAL A 128 -3.17 -20.95 -1.76
CA VAL A 128 -3.41 -20.04 -2.89
C VAL A 128 -2.25 -19.06 -3.15
N PRO A 129 -1.95 -18.76 -4.43
CA PRO A 129 -2.49 -19.40 -5.63
C PRO A 129 -2.00 -20.85 -5.74
N ARG A 130 -2.80 -21.74 -6.35
CA ARG A 130 -2.50 -23.19 -6.41
C ARG A 130 -1.10 -23.54 -6.91
N GLN A 131 -0.54 -22.74 -7.81
CA GLN A 131 0.82 -22.91 -8.34
C GLN A 131 1.93 -22.72 -7.29
N PHE A 132 1.63 -22.08 -6.15
CA PHE A 132 2.53 -21.84 -5.02
C PHE A 132 2.01 -22.50 -3.72
N MET A 133 1.05 -23.44 -3.82
CA MET A 133 0.61 -24.26 -2.69
C MET A 133 1.83 -24.93 -2.04
N TRP A 134 1.88 -25.01 -0.71
CA TRP A 134 3.09 -25.54 -0.09
C TRP A 134 3.27 -27.03 -0.38
N GLU A 135 4.52 -27.50 -0.38
CA GLU A 135 4.81 -28.89 -0.68
C GLU A 135 4.43 -29.82 0.47
N GLY A 136 3.74 -30.91 0.13
CA GLY A 136 3.31 -31.97 1.05
C GLY A 136 1.87 -31.83 1.54
N LEU A 137 1.24 -30.66 1.38
CA LEU A 137 -0.16 -30.49 1.75
C LEU A 137 -1.09 -30.68 0.56
N ASN A 138 -2.34 -31.03 0.86
CA ASN A 138 -3.44 -30.88 -0.07
C ASN A 138 -4.44 -29.88 0.47
N CYS A 139 -5.04 -29.12 -0.44
CA CYS A 139 -6.18 -28.27 -0.13
C CYS A 139 -7.42 -28.70 -0.92
N SER A 140 -8.58 -28.51 -0.31
CA SER A 140 -9.86 -28.65 -1.00
C SER A 140 -9.94 -27.70 -2.20
N ASP A 141 -10.50 -28.17 -3.31
CA ASP A 141 -10.88 -27.29 -4.41
C ASP A 141 -12.06 -26.41 -3.99
N THR A 142 -11.86 -25.10 -4.03
CA THR A 142 -12.89 -24.13 -3.70
C THR A 142 -12.97 -23.06 -4.77
N ASP A 143 -14.18 -22.52 -4.96
CA ASP A 143 -14.42 -21.42 -5.88
C ASP A 143 -13.88 -20.08 -5.34
N MET A 144 -14.06 -19.02 -6.12
CA MET A 144 -13.64 -17.65 -5.80
C MET A 144 -14.34 -17.09 -4.54
N SER A 145 -15.34 -17.78 -3.98
CA SER A 145 -16.12 -17.34 -2.81
C SER A 145 -15.91 -18.20 -1.57
N THR A 146 -15.22 -19.32 -1.70
CA THR A 146 -15.05 -20.31 -0.62
C THR A 146 -13.58 -20.42 -0.23
N ARG A 147 -13.29 -20.28 1.07
CA ARG A 147 -11.92 -20.41 1.59
C ARG A 147 -11.43 -21.86 1.45
N PRO A 148 -10.27 -22.11 0.83
CA PRO A 148 -9.72 -23.46 0.76
C PRO A 148 -9.40 -23.97 2.17
N ARG A 149 -9.63 -25.27 2.36
CA ARG A 149 -9.32 -26.00 3.59
C ARG A 149 -8.12 -26.89 3.35
N ILE A 150 -7.21 -26.97 4.31
CA ILE A 150 -6.11 -27.96 4.27
C ILE A 150 -6.72 -29.32 4.60
N THR A 151 -6.60 -30.28 3.67
CA THR A 151 -7.20 -31.63 3.80
C THR A 151 -6.19 -32.69 4.21
N SER A 152 -4.90 -32.46 3.98
CA SER A 152 -3.82 -33.34 4.44
C SER A 152 -2.49 -32.60 4.56
N LEU A 153 -1.57 -33.19 5.34
CA LEU A 153 -0.16 -32.81 5.46
C LEU A 153 0.75 -34.03 5.30
#